data_AF-A0A522TZN8-F1
#
_entry.id   AF-A0A522TZN8-F1
#
_cell.length_a   1.000
_cell.length_b   1.000
_cell.length_c   1.000
_cell.angle_alpha   90.00
_cell.angle_beta   90.00
_cell.angle_gamma   90.00
#
_symmetry.space_group_name_H-M   'P 1'
#
loop_
_entity.id
_entity.type
_entity.pdbx_description
1 polymer ?
#
loop_
_entity_poly.entity_id
_entity_poly.type
_entity_poly.pdbx_seq_one_letter_code
_entity_poly.pdbx_strand_id
1 'polypeptide(L)' 'SGLTVLLTEHDMSVVFGLAQHLTVVAAGRVLATGEPEEVRARADVRDVYLGHGDDGHGDDGHGDDGD' A
#
# COMPACT_ATOMS: atom_id res chain seq x y z
N SER A 1 -17.82 -13.74 24.49
CA SER A 1 -16.89 -12.58 24.53
C SER A 1 -16.10 -12.58 23.24
N GLY A 2 -15.90 -11.42 22.62
CA GLY A 2 -15.07 -11.28 21.42
C GLY A 2 -13.68 -10.75 21.76
N LEU A 3 -12.69 -11.04 20.92
CA LEU A 3 -11.33 -10.46 20.98
C LEU A 3 -11.25 -9.32 19.96
N THR A 4 -10.86 -8.13 20.41
CA THR A 4 -10.48 -7.03 19.52
C THR A 4 -8.98 -7.08 19.27
N VAL A 5 -8.57 -7.05 18.00
CA VAL A 5 -7.16 -7.08 17.60
C VAL A 5 -6.82 -5.77 16.91
N LEU A 6 -5.71 -5.15 17.31
CA LEU A 6 -5.08 -4.05 16.61
C LEU A 6 -3.72 -4.54 16.12
N LEU A 7 -3.45 -4.36 14.83
CA LEU A 7 -2.19 -4.73 14.20
C LEU A 7 -1.68 -3.56 13.35
N THR A 8 -0.38 -3.52 13.14
CA THR A 8 0.27 -2.63 12.19
C THR A 8 1.09 -3.48 11.24
N GLU A 9 0.91 -3.28 9.94
CA GLU A 9 1.58 -4.05 8.90
C GLU A 9 1.92 -3.16 7.71
N HIS A 10 2.93 -3.56 6.97
CA HIS A 10 3.37 -2.86 5.75
C HIS A 10 2.90 -3.57 4.48
N ASP A 11 2.59 -4.86 4.56
CA ASP A 11 2.04 -5.62 3.44
C ASP A 11 0.56 -5.29 3.26
N MET A 12 0.26 -4.48 2.23
CA MET A 12 -1.11 -4.05 1.94
C MET A 12 -2.04 -5.20 1.55
N SER A 13 -1.52 -6.31 0.99
CA SER A 13 -2.33 -7.48 0.66
C SER A 13 -2.85 -8.18 1.92
N VAL A 14 -2.00 -8.30 2.93
CA VAL A 14 -2.36 -8.85 4.26
C VAL A 14 -3.35 -7.94 4.95
N VAL A 15 -3.05 -6.65 4.98
CA VAL A 15 -3.87 -5.62 5.61
C VAL A 15 -5.29 -5.61 5.03
N PHE A 16 -5.43 -5.62 3.70
CA PHE A 16 -6.75 -5.65 3.06
C PHE A 16 -7.48 -7.00 3.19
N GLY A 17 -6.75 -8.10 3.39
CA GLY A 17 -7.34 -9.43 3.55
C GLY A 17 -7.84 -9.73 4.97
N LEU A 18 -7.31 -9.05 5.99
CA LEU A 18 -7.59 -9.34 7.40
C LEU A 18 -8.36 -8.23 8.12
N ALA A 19 -8.16 -6.97 7.73
CA ALA A 19 -8.74 -5.85 8.47
C ALA A 19 -10.22 -5.68 8.16
N GLN A 20 -11.03 -5.47 9.20
CA GLN A 20 -12.41 -4.97 9.07
C GLN A 20 -12.46 -3.44 9.04
N HIS A 21 -11.39 -2.79 9.52
CA HIS A 21 -11.29 -1.34 9.56
C HIS A 21 -9.83 -0.94 9.45
N LEU A 22 -9.56 0.10 8.68
CA LEU A 22 -8.22 0.54 8.35
C LEU A 22 -8.01 1.99 8.76
N THR A 23 -6.81 2.30 9.22
CA THR A 23 -6.34 3.67 9.45
C THR A 23 -4.96 3.81 8.85
N VAL A 24 -4.81 4.80 7.98
CA VAL A 24 -3.57 5.13 7.29
C VAL A 24 -2.98 6.38 7.92
N VAL A 25 -1.71 6.33 8.31
CA VAL A 25 -1.00 7.46 8.92
C VAL A 25 0.17 7.84 8.02
N ALA A 26 0.19 9.10 7.58
CA ALA A 26 1.24 9.67 6.75
C ALA A 26 1.76 10.96 7.41
N ALA A 27 3.09 11.14 7.45
CA ALA A 27 3.74 12.32 8.05
C ALA A 27 3.21 12.67 9.47
N GLY A 28 2.94 11.65 10.28
CA GLY A 28 2.43 11.82 11.64
C GLY A 28 0.97 12.29 11.74
N ARG A 29 0.19 12.20 10.66
CA ARG A 29 -1.24 12.53 10.64
C ARG A 29 -2.07 11.40 10.03
N VAL A 30 -3.31 11.27 10.48
CA VAL A 30 -4.27 10.35 9.87
C VAL A 30 -4.61 10.87 8.47
N LEU A 31 -4.33 10.04 7.47
CA LEU A 31 -4.63 10.31 6.07
C LEU A 31 -6.04 9.82 5.72
N ALA A 32 -6.36 8.59 6.13
CA ALA A 32 -7.64 7.96 5.86
C ALA A 32 -8.01 6.96 6.97
N THR A 33 -9.30 6.83 7.25
CA THR A 33 -9.87 5.82 8.15
C THR A 33 -11.18 5.33 7.56
N GLY A 34 -11.41 4.02 7.49
CA GLY A 34 -12.60 3.45 6.85
C GLY A 34 -12.49 1.95 6.57
N GLU A 35 -13.42 1.44 5.78
CA GLU A 35 -13.37 0.06 5.29
C GLU A 35 -12.19 -0.14 4.33
N PRO A 36 -11.60 -1.34 4.24
CA PRO A 36 -10.47 -1.63 3.36
C PRO A 36 -10.67 -1.20 1.91
N GLU A 37 -11.84 -1.47 1.34
CA GLU A 37 -12.16 -1.15 -0.05
C GLU A 37 -12.21 0.36 -0.30
N GLU A 38 -12.79 1.11 0.64
CA GLU A 38 -12.88 2.57 0.56
C GLU A 38 -11.50 3.21 0.68
N VAL A 39 -10.69 2.76 1.65
CA VAL A 39 -9.33 3.27 1.89
C VAL A 39 -8.44 2.99 0.68
N ARG A 40 -8.50 1.78 0.11
CA ARG A 40 -7.75 1.37 -1.09
C ARG A 40 -8.09 2.21 -2.33
N ALA A 41 -9.34 2.61 -2.47
CA ALA A 41 -9.80 3.37 -3.64
C ALA A 41 -9.31 4.82 -3.64
N ARG A 42 -8.83 5.34 -2.50
CA ARG A 42 -8.39 6.74 -2.40
C ARG A 42 -7.04 6.97 -3.08
N ALA A 43 -7.00 7.97 -3.97
CA ALA A 43 -5.78 8.35 -4.69
C ALA A 43 -4.63 8.72 -3.74
N ASP A 44 -4.90 9.51 -2.70
CA ASP A 44 -3.90 9.95 -1.72
C ASP A 44 -3.26 8.80 -0.92
N VAL A 45 -4.02 7.75 -0.62
CA VAL A 45 -3.51 6.52 0.01
C VAL A 45 -2.62 5.75 -0.96
N ARG A 46 -3.03 5.63 -2.23
CA ARG A 46 -2.25 4.94 -3.27
C ARG A 46 -0.93 5.65 -3.53
N ASP A 47 -0.93 6.97 -3.58
CA ASP A 47 0.28 7.78 -3.82
C ASP A 47 1.31 7.60 -2.70
N VAL A 48 0.86 7.43 -1.45
CA VAL A 48 1.76 7.26 -0.29
C VAL A 48 2.26 5.82 -0.12
N TYR A 49 1.42 4.81 -0.42
CA TYR A 49 1.71 3.41 -0.07
C TYR A 49 1.92 2.44 -1.24
N LEU A 50 1.31 2.69 -2.41
CA LEU A 50 1.45 1.79 -3.56
C LEU A 50 2.48 2.31 -4.56
N GLY A 51 2.92 3.56 -4.44
CA GLY A 51 3.68 4.23 -5.49
C GLY A 51 2.85 4.32 -6.77
N HIS A 52 3.40 4.99 -7.79
CA HIS A 52 2.92 4.70 -9.15
C HIS A 52 3.22 3.22 -9.35
N GLY A 53 2.22 2.42 -9.72
CA GLY A 53 2.45 1.04 -10.12
C GLY A 53 3.43 1.07 -11.28
N ASP A 54 4.72 0.92 -10.95
CA ASP A 54 5.75 0.57 -11.91
C ASP A 54 5.78 -0.95 -11.91
N ASP A 55 4.67 -1.51 -12.39
CA ASP A 55 4.65 -2.71 -13.22
C ASP A 55 5.46 -2.39 -14.49
N GLY A 56 6.76 -2.25 -14.27
CA GLY A 56 7.78 -1.76 -15.18
C GLY A 56 9.13 -2.36 -14.80
N HIS A 57 9.15 -3.67 -14.53
CA HIS A 57 10.35 -4.45 -14.84
C HIS A 57 10.56 -4.32 -16.35
N GLY A 58 11.34 -3.33 -16.74
CA GLY A 58 11.62 -2.97 -18.13
C GLY A 58 12.88 -2.11 -18.21
N ASP A 59 14.00 -2.68 -17.77
CA ASP A 59 15.31 -2.36 -18.34
C ASP A 59 16.21 -3.61 -18.27
N ASP A 60 15.74 -4.65 -18.93
CA ASP A 60 16.55 -5.70 -19.54
C ASP A 60 17.02 -5.18 -20.91
N GLY A 61 18.08 -4.36 -20.95
CA GLY A 61 18.53 -3.83 -22.24
C GLY A 61 19.74 -2.91 -22.26
N HIS A 62 20.87 -3.27 -21.63
CA HIS A 62 22.17 -2.80 -22.13
C HIS A 62 23.08 -3.96 -22.48
N GLY A 63 22.86 -4.48 -23.69
CA GLY A 63 23.87 -5.22 -24.44
C GLY A 63 24.53 -4.29 -25.46
N ASP A 64 25.85 -4.47 -25.60
CA ASP A 64 26.77 -3.99 -26.64
C ASP A 64 26.98 -2.45 -26.71
N ASP A 65 28.19 -1.90 -26.85
CA ASP A 65 29.29 -2.26 -27.75
C ASP A 65 30.67 -1.87 -27.16
N GLY A 66 31.72 -2.56 -27.60
CA GLY A 66 33.08 -2.48 -27.04
C GLY A 66 33.93 -1.26 -27.42
N ASP A 67 34.99 -1.08 -26.62
CA ASP A 67 36.38 -0.74 -26.99
C ASP A 67 37.31 -1.01 -25.78
#